data_AF-F2RYP9-F1
#
_entry.id   AF-F2RYP9-F1
#
_cell.length_a   1.000
_cell.length_b   1.000
_cell.length_c   1.000
_cell.angle_alpha   90.00
_cell.angle_beta   90.00
_cell.angle_gamma   90.00
#
_symmetry.space_group_name_H-M   'P 1'
#
loop_
_entity.id
_entity.type
_entity.pdbx_description
1 polymer ?
#
loop_
_entity_poly.entity_id
_entity_poly.type
_entity_poly.pdbx_seq_one_letter_code
_entity_poly.pdbx_strand_id
1 'polypeptide(L)'
;MGTTLQSLSALMQRSSINDHEELIKSCNSVLKKFRTDVDAQHIKTIALIKLDRFEDAIRVIEEGGDVLKKRLPLERSYALYKIGRLDEAISIAASLGPQRGAKHVEAQASYRAEDFDRTFKIYQDLISDVKASTGELTDLQINITATEAQSLWAGRSTLSKDLVSKRDALDIFEAAYNVACEQIARGYYERALELLKVSKELCEASDELSPEDKKAELLPIKMQEIHVYLQQGKIEEGEALIRGIDFAETLAEPPRPAGNDKFFSYQNDILSRNALVIDLMVQKFEGVSRSTSKTLSQHSSTTLSSDINSLAVFDATAHTQGADGRNAIKKISSLSAMRPHDLGLTLVLAQLQVADGNINAAISTLENFSMKLEETGDDSDMMVRFSPGLVNILVTLYRSQGRKHHINSELSKAAKYWQGKDPSSQPISLLRAAAISLFNSHDSADIATATEIFAYLHSRDGSDRIATAGFVASHAISSPALVESSLKSLSPVQELIAGVDVSHLEAAGVQLPASTATSALKQGQKRRSSEALKKNKRIRKPKNMDPNEKVDPERWLPLRDRSSYRPKGKKGKQRAADRTQGGVVNDKADDGHGSPTPVKNASQVIGSMGGARKKKGKGKK
;
A
#
# COMPACT_ATOMS: atom_id res chain seq x y z
N MET A 1 32.00 3.75 -59.40
CA MET A 1 31.98 3.93 -57.93
C MET A 1 32.86 5.09 -57.44
N GLY A 2 33.95 5.48 -58.14
CA GLY A 2 34.83 6.57 -57.66
C GLY A 2 34.30 8.01 -57.82
N THR A 3 33.38 8.27 -58.76
CA THR A 3 32.89 9.63 -59.08
C THR A 3 31.72 10.10 -58.19
N THR A 4 30.91 9.18 -57.67
CA THR A 4 29.80 9.50 -56.74
C THR A 4 30.32 9.82 -55.33
N LEU A 5 31.34 9.10 -54.86
CA LEU A 5 31.97 9.32 -53.55
C LEU A 5 32.72 10.66 -53.47
N GLN A 6 33.38 11.06 -54.56
CA GLN A 6 33.98 12.40 -54.70
C GLN A 6 32.92 13.50 -54.72
N SER A 7 31.76 13.27 -55.35
CA SER A 7 30.67 14.27 -55.37
C SER A 7 30.03 14.49 -54.00
N LEU A 8 29.91 13.44 -53.18
CA LEU A 8 29.30 13.50 -51.85
C LEU A 8 30.26 14.09 -50.80
N SER A 9 31.55 13.73 -50.85
CA SER A 9 32.59 14.33 -50.00
C SER A 9 32.81 15.82 -50.32
N ALA A 10 32.77 16.20 -51.60
CA ALA A 10 32.84 17.59 -52.02
C ALA A 10 31.57 18.39 -51.64
N LEU A 11 30.41 17.73 -51.51
CA LEU A 11 29.16 18.35 -51.05
C LEU A 11 29.10 18.52 -49.53
N MET A 12 29.63 17.57 -48.77
CA MET A 12 29.82 17.71 -47.31
C MET A 12 30.81 18.83 -46.96
N GLN A 13 31.76 19.14 -47.85
CA GLN A 13 32.65 20.30 -47.72
C GLN A 13 32.03 21.63 -48.19
N ARG A 14 30.97 21.60 -49.02
CA ARG A 14 30.32 22.79 -49.60
C ARG A 14 29.05 23.24 -48.90
N SER A 15 28.31 22.31 -48.30
CA SER A 15 27.22 22.66 -47.40
C SER A 15 27.84 23.33 -46.17
N SER A 16 27.31 24.49 -45.77
CA SER A 16 27.66 25.00 -44.45
C SER A 16 27.36 23.90 -43.44
N ILE A 17 28.29 23.65 -42.51
CA ILE A 17 28.36 22.51 -41.59
C ILE A 17 27.03 22.22 -40.83
N ASN A 18 26.05 23.13 -40.85
CA ASN A 18 24.78 23.06 -40.12
C ASN A 18 23.48 23.00 -40.97
N ASP A 19 23.50 22.99 -42.32
CA ASP A 19 22.25 22.87 -43.10
C ASP A 19 21.91 21.39 -43.40
N HIS A 20 21.37 20.71 -42.38
CA HIS A 20 20.97 19.30 -42.47
C HIS A 20 19.81 19.09 -43.46
N GLU A 21 18.96 20.09 -43.70
CA GLU A 21 17.91 20.06 -44.73
C GLU A 21 18.49 20.00 -46.15
N GLU A 22 19.53 20.77 -46.44
CA GLU A 22 20.21 20.76 -47.73
C GLU A 22 20.93 19.41 -47.98
N LEU A 23 21.55 18.85 -46.92
CA LEU A 23 22.12 17.52 -46.96
C LEU A 23 21.06 16.45 -47.31
N ILE A 24 19.88 16.51 -46.70
CA ILE A 24 18.77 15.59 -47.01
C ILE A 24 18.33 15.73 -48.47
N LYS A 25 18.23 16.95 -49.02
CA LYS A 25 17.85 17.18 -50.43
C LYS A 25 18.87 16.57 -51.39
N SER A 26 20.14 16.72 -51.07
CA SER A 26 21.26 16.16 -51.84
C SER A 26 21.26 14.63 -51.81
N CYS A 27 21.12 14.02 -50.62
CA CYS A 27 20.97 12.57 -50.47
C CYS A 27 19.74 12.04 -51.23
N ASN A 28 18.60 12.72 -51.17
CA ASN A 28 17.40 12.34 -51.93
C ASN A 28 17.64 12.35 -53.44
N SER A 29 18.45 13.28 -53.95
CA SER A 29 18.80 13.35 -55.38
C SER A 29 19.69 12.19 -55.83
N VAL A 30 20.61 11.73 -54.96
CA VAL A 30 21.41 10.52 -55.19
C VAL A 30 20.53 9.28 -55.14
N LEU A 31 19.69 9.14 -54.11
CA LEU A 31 18.82 7.99 -53.90
C LEU A 31 17.74 7.83 -54.98
N LYS A 32 17.35 8.92 -55.67
CA LYS A 32 16.51 8.85 -56.88
C LYS A 32 17.17 8.08 -58.03
N LYS A 33 18.50 8.17 -58.15
CA LYS A 33 19.29 7.47 -59.18
C LYS A 33 19.78 6.11 -58.70
N PHE A 34 20.14 6.01 -57.43
CA PHE A 34 20.71 4.81 -56.81
C PHE A 34 20.00 4.52 -55.48
N ARG A 35 18.87 3.81 -55.55
CA ARG A 35 18.00 3.57 -54.38
C ARG A 35 18.67 2.81 -53.23
N THR A 36 19.64 1.96 -53.54
CA THR A 36 20.37 1.10 -52.59
C THR A 36 21.75 1.66 -52.21
N ASP A 37 22.01 2.94 -52.46
CA ASP A 37 23.26 3.59 -52.06
C ASP A 37 23.30 3.74 -50.52
N VAL A 38 24.06 2.85 -49.87
CA VAL A 38 24.14 2.74 -48.41
C VAL A 38 24.78 3.98 -47.78
N ASP A 39 25.71 4.65 -48.46
CA ASP A 39 26.36 5.85 -47.94
C ASP A 39 25.40 7.05 -47.97
N ALA A 40 24.67 7.21 -49.07
CA ALA A 40 23.63 8.24 -49.17
C ALA A 40 22.49 8.01 -48.18
N GLN A 41 22.09 6.75 -47.94
CA GLN A 41 21.13 6.40 -46.89
C GLN A 41 21.68 6.71 -45.50
N HIS A 42 22.94 6.36 -45.22
CA HIS A 42 23.58 6.63 -43.94
C HIS A 42 23.60 8.12 -43.60
N ILE A 43 24.11 8.95 -44.51
CA ILE A 43 24.20 10.41 -44.29
C ILE A 43 22.81 11.02 -44.12
N LYS A 44 21.83 10.57 -44.93
CA LYS A 44 20.44 10.99 -44.79
C LYS A 44 19.90 10.67 -43.39
N THR A 45 20.14 9.46 -42.89
CA THR A 45 19.71 9.05 -41.54
C THR A 45 20.32 9.95 -40.46
N ILE A 46 21.63 10.22 -40.52
CA ILE A 46 22.29 11.11 -39.55
C ILE A 46 21.70 12.52 -39.59
N ALA A 47 21.51 13.08 -40.79
CA ALA A 47 20.93 14.41 -40.96
C ALA A 47 19.49 14.47 -40.41
N LEU A 48 18.68 13.41 -40.63
CA LEU A 48 17.33 13.31 -40.09
C LEU A 48 17.33 13.26 -38.55
N ILE A 49 18.25 12.50 -37.95
CA ILE A 49 18.39 12.44 -36.49
C ILE A 49 18.80 13.80 -35.91
N LYS A 50 19.71 14.52 -36.58
CA LYS A 50 20.14 15.86 -36.15
C LYS A 50 19.05 16.93 -36.26
N LEU A 51 17.99 16.65 -37.01
CA LEU A 51 16.80 17.49 -37.15
C LEU A 51 15.61 16.97 -36.33
N ASP A 52 15.85 16.03 -35.41
CA ASP A 52 14.83 15.38 -34.58
C ASP A 52 13.70 14.69 -35.37
N ARG A 53 13.96 14.32 -36.63
CA ARG A 53 13.04 13.59 -37.51
C ARG A 53 13.23 12.07 -37.37
N PHE A 54 12.98 11.57 -36.16
CA PHE A 54 13.32 10.20 -35.78
C PHE A 54 12.52 9.13 -36.54
N GLU A 55 11.23 9.34 -36.79
CA GLU A 55 10.40 8.42 -37.57
C GLU A 55 10.89 8.31 -39.03
N ASP A 56 11.34 9.41 -39.61
CA ASP A 56 11.93 9.43 -40.95
C ASP A 56 13.26 8.67 -40.98
N ALA A 57 14.10 8.88 -39.97
CA ALA A 57 15.37 8.17 -39.84
C ALA A 57 15.13 6.65 -39.74
N ILE A 58 14.17 6.21 -38.93
CA ILE A 58 13.78 4.80 -38.81
C ILE A 58 13.28 4.26 -40.16
N ARG A 59 12.44 5.01 -40.87
CA ARG A 59 11.98 4.59 -42.21
C ARG A 59 13.14 4.35 -43.18
N VAL A 60 14.11 5.26 -43.22
CA VAL A 60 15.31 5.08 -44.06
C VAL A 60 16.11 3.84 -43.65
N ILE A 61 16.28 3.59 -42.35
CA ILE A 61 16.98 2.40 -41.83
C ILE A 61 16.26 1.11 -42.23
N GLU A 62 14.94 1.06 -42.09
CA GLU A 62 14.14 -0.11 -42.45
C GLU A 62 14.15 -0.37 -43.96
N GLU A 63 14.06 0.67 -44.79
CA GLU A 63 14.16 0.56 -46.26
C GLU A 63 15.55 0.10 -46.74
N GLY A 64 16.61 0.45 -46.00
CA GLY A 64 17.98 0.00 -46.27
C GLY A 64 18.26 -1.46 -45.88
N GLY A 65 17.31 -2.13 -45.22
CA GLY A 65 17.40 -3.55 -44.84
C GLY A 65 18.55 -3.87 -43.88
N ASP A 66 18.96 -5.14 -43.84
CA ASP A 66 19.95 -5.64 -42.88
C ASP A 66 21.32 -4.98 -43.00
N VAL A 67 21.69 -4.52 -44.20
CA VAL A 67 22.97 -3.85 -44.44
C VAL A 67 23.03 -2.54 -43.66
N LEU A 68 21.98 -1.71 -43.74
CA LEU A 68 21.95 -0.43 -43.06
C LEU A 68 21.71 -0.59 -41.56
N LYS A 69 20.87 -1.55 -41.15
CA LYS A 69 20.66 -1.90 -39.73
C LYS A 69 21.95 -2.29 -39.02
N LYS A 70 22.82 -3.06 -39.67
CA LYS A 70 24.14 -3.43 -39.13
C LYS A 70 25.14 -2.28 -39.11
N ARG A 71 24.98 -1.28 -40.00
CA ARG A 71 25.85 -0.12 -40.09
C ARG A 71 25.51 0.99 -39.10
N LEU A 72 24.22 1.14 -38.78
CA LEU A 72 23.68 2.20 -37.92
C LEU A 72 22.88 1.67 -36.72
N PRO A 73 23.38 0.67 -35.97
CA PRO A 73 22.59 0.07 -34.90
C PRO A 73 22.39 1.03 -33.71
N LEU A 74 23.39 1.89 -33.42
CA LEU A 74 23.30 2.87 -32.33
C LEU A 74 22.27 3.96 -32.67
N GLU A 75 22.34 4.51 -33.88
CA GLU A 75 21.42 5.52 -34.38
C GLU A 75 20.00 4.98 -34.47
N ARG A 76 19.84 3.71 -34.87
CA ARG A 76 18.54 3.02 -34.85
C ARG A 76 17.99 2.93 -33.43
N SER A 77 18.81 2.48 -32.48
CA SER A 77 18.42 2.39 -31.07
C SER A 77 18.05 3.77 -30.50
N TYR A 78 18.85 4.80 -30.77
CA TYR A 78 18.58 6.17 -30.34
C TYR A 78 17.28 6.73 -30.93
N ALA A 79 17.05 6.54 -32.24
CA ALA A 79 15.80 6.98 -32.86
C ALA A 79 14.59 6.24 -32.28
N LEU A 80 14.68 4.92 -32.04
CA LEU A 80 13.63 4.13 -31.39
C LEU A 80 13.33 4.61 -29.98
N TYR A 81 14.36 4.96 -29.22
CA TYR A 81 14.23 5.57 -27.89
C TYR A 81 13.46 6.89 -27.95
N LYS A 82 13.85 7.81 -28.84
CA LYS A 82 13.20 9.13 -28.98
C LYS A 82 11.74 9.04 -29.42
N ILE A 83 11.37 8.01 -30.18
CA ILE A 83 9.96 7.75 -30.56
C ILE A 83 9.17 6.93 -29.51
N GLY A 84 9.80 6.55 -28.39
CA GLY A 84 9.14 5.82 -27.30
C GLY A 84 9.00 4.31 -27.50
N ARG A 85 9.69 3.71 -28.49
CA ARG A 85 9.76 2.24 -28.67
C ARG A 85 10.89 1.65 -27.80
N LEU A 86 10.68 1.72 -26.48
CA LEU A 86 11.72 1.49 -25.47
C LEU A 86 12.28 0.06 -25.49
N ASP A 87 11.44 -0.97 -25.54
CA ASP A 87 11.90 -2.38 -25.52
C ASP A 87 12.85 -2.71 -26.68
N GLU A 88 12.52 -2.22 -27.88
CA GLU A 88 13.36 -2.40 -29.06
C GLU A 88 14.66 -1.58 -28.96
N ALA A 89 14.59 -0.36 -28.45
CA ALA A 89 15.77 0.47 -28.22
C ALA A 89 16.74 -0.21 -27.25
N ILE A 90 16.23 -0.71 -26.11
CA ILE A 90 16.99 -1.43 -25.08
C ILE A 90 17.60 -2.70 -25.66
N SER A 91 16.82 -3.49 -26.40
CA SER A 91 17.30 -4.75 -27.00
C SER A 91 18.47 -4.50 -27.97
N ILE A 92 18.35 -3.50 -28.84
CA ILE A 92 19.42 -3.15 -29.79
C ILE A 92 20.64 -2.60 -29.06
N ALA A 93 20.46 -1.67 -28.11
CA ALA A 93 21.56 -1.08 -27.37
C ALA A 93 22.36 -2.14 -26.60
N ALA A 94 21.68 -3.05 -25.89
CA ALA A 94 22.31 -4.14 -25.17
C ALA A 94 23.10 -5.09 -26.10
N SER A 95 22.63 -5.30 -27.33
CA SER A 95 23.31 -6.16 -28.33
C SER A 95 24.63 -5.58 -28.85
N LEU A 96 24.87 -4.27 -28.68
CA LEU A 96 26.08 -3.58 -29.14
C LEU A 96 27.27 -3.77 -28.19
N GLY A 97 27.07 -4.39 -27.04
CA GLY A 97 28.14 -4.69 -26.09
C GLY A 97 28.66 -3.45 -25.36
N PRO A 98 29.97 -3.36 -25.05
CA PRO A 98 30.50 -2.36 -24.12
C PRO A 98 30.68 -0.95 -24.74
N GLN A 99 30.02 -0.66 -25.87
CA GLN A 99 30.09 0.67 -26.48
C GLN A 99 29.47 1.72 -25.55
N ARG A 100 30.25 2.71 -25.13
CA ARG A 100 29.82 3.76 -24.16
C ARG A 100 28.54 4.48 -24.60
N GLY A 101 28.43 4.82 -25.89
CA GLY A 101 27.21 5.41 -26.46
C GLY A 101 25.98 4.49 -26.40
N ALA A 102 26.15 3.18 -26.61
CA ALA A 102 25.06 2.22 -26.49
C ALA A 102 24.61 2.08 -25.03
N LYS A 103 25.54 2.06 -24.08
CA LYS A 103 25.22 2.06 -22.64
C LYS A 103 24.40 3.29 -22.23
N HIS A 104 24.73 4.48 -22.74
CA HIS A 104 23.93 5.69 -22.48
C HIS A 104 22.50 5.56 -22.99
N VAL A 105 22.31 5.10 -24.23
CA VAL A 105 20.96 4.90 -24.80
C VAL A 105 20.21 3.81 -24.03
N GLU A 106 20.87 2.72 -23.66
CA GLU A 106 20.28 1.65 -22.85
C GLU A 106 19.82 2.16 -21.49
N ALA A 107 20.65 2.93 -20.78
CA ALA A 107 20.30 3.50 -19.49
C ALA A 107 19.12 4.47 -19.60
N GLN A 108 19.15 5.40 -20.57
CA GLN A 108 18.07 6.36 -20.81
C GLN A 108 16.74 5.67 -21.18
N ALA A 109 16.79 4.65 -22.03
CA ALA A 109 15.61 3.89 -22.42
C ALA A 109 15.07 3.04 -21.27
N SER A 110 15.97 2.41 -20.48
CA SER A 110 15.60 1.63 -19.30
C SER A 110 14.97 2.50 -18.21
N TYR A 111 15.50 3.72 -18.01
CA TYR A 111 14.96 4.71 -17.08
C TYR A 111 13.54 5.11 -17.47
N ARG A 112 13.31 5.43 -18.74
CA ARG A 112 11.96 5.73 -19.27
C ARG A 112 11.02 4.53 -19.25
N ALA A 113 11.55 3.31 -19.23
CA ALA A 113 10.78 2.08 -19.09
C ALA A 113 10.55 1.69 -17.62
N GLU A 114 11.01 2.53 -16.68
CA GLU A 114 10.90 2.31 -15.22
C GLU A 114 11.64 1.04 -14.74
N ASP A 115 12.62 0.57 -15.50
CA ASP A 115 13.57 -0.45 -15.06
C ASP A 115 14.76 0.21 -14.37
N PHE A 116 14.51 0.76 -13.18
CA PHE A 116 15.51 1.51 -12.41
C PHE A 116 16.69 0.63 -11.95
N ASP A 117 16.46 -0.66 -11.70
CA ASP A 117 17.51 -1.61 -11.30
C ASP A 117 18.50 -1.85 -12.44
N ARG A 118 18.01 -2.02 -13.67
CA ARG A 118 18.87 -2.10 -14.86
C ARG A 118 19.58 -0.80 -15.14
N THR A 119 18.86 0.32 -15.06
CA THR A 119 19.39 1.67 -15.26
C THR A 119 20.57 1.93 -14.32
N PHE A 120 20.39 1.65 -13.04
CA PHE A 120 21.40 1.84 -12.00
C PHE A 120 22.67 1.03 -12.26
N LYS A 121 22.54 -0.25 -12.63
CA LYS A 121 23.70 -1.11 -12.98
C LYS A 121 24.49 -0.55 -14.17
N ILE A 122 23.81 -0.05 -15.19
CA ILE A 122 24.47 0.52 -16.37
C ILE A 122 25.19 1.82 -15.99
N TYR A 123 24.58 2.69 -15.18
CA TYR A 123 25.25 3.90 -14.73
C TYR A 123 26.42 3.62 -13.79
N GLN A 124 26.34 2.60 -12.94
CA GLN A 124 27.46 2.14 -12.11
C GLN A 124 28.68 1.75 -12.96
N ASP A 125 28.45 1.08 -14.09
CA ASP A 125 29.51 0.78 -15.05
C ASP A 125 30.06 2.04 -15.72
N LEU A 126 29.18 2.98 -16.12
CA LEU A 126 29.56 4.19 -16.87
C LEU A 126 30.40 5.16 -16.04
N ILE A 127 30.06 5.33 -14.75
CA ILE A 127 30.77 6.23 -13.82
C ILE A 127 32.12 5.64 -13.37
N SER A 128 32.27 4.32 -13.39
CA SER A 128 33.52 3.64 -13.03
C SER A 128 34.57 3.64 -14.17
N ASP A 129 34.19 4.04 -15.38
CA ASP A 129 35.07 4.06 -16.54
C ASP A 129 35.84 5.39 -16.65
N VAL A 130 37.17 5.29 -16.60
CA VAL A 130 38.14 6.39 -16.58
C VAL A 130 38.10 7.28 -17.83
N LYS A 131 37.40 6.85 -18.90
CA LYS A 131 37.26 7.62 -20.15
C LYS A 131 36.23 8.75 -20.07
N ALA A 132 35.47 8.86 -18.98
CA ALA A 132 34.45 9.89 -18.84
C ALA A 132 35.08 11.29 -18.78
N SER A 133 34.54 12.23 -19.56
CA SER A 133 34.90 13.65 -19.43
C SER A 133 34.29 14.27 -18.17
N THR A 134 34.80 15.40 -17.70
CA THR A 134 34.23 16.10 -16.52
C THR A 134 32.76 16.47 -16.70
N GLY A 135 32.38 16.96 -17.90
CA GLY A 135 30.97 17.26 -18.21
C GLY A 135 30.10 16.00 -18.18
N GLU A 136 30.59 14.91 -18.79
CA GLU A 136 29.87 13.63 -18.76
C GLU A 136 29.73 13.05 -17.35
N LEU A 137 30.75 13.22 -16.49
CA LEU A 137 30.66 12.81 -15.08
C LEU A 137 29.56 13.58 -14.34
N THR A 138 29.42 14.88 -14.63
CA THR A 138 28.35 15.73 -14.08
C THR A 138 26.98 15.21 -14.52
N ASP A 139 26.80 14.94 -15.83
CA ASP A 139 25.56 14.37 -16.37
C ASP A 139 25.23 13.00 -15.75
N LEU A 140 26.25 12.15 -15.56
CA LEU A 140 26.08 10.84 -14.92
C LEU A 140 25.64 11.00 -13.46
N GLN A 141 26.20 11.94 -12.71
CA GLN A 141 25.79 12.20 -11.32
C GLN A 141 24.33 12.65 -11.23
N ILE A 142 23.89 13.55 -12.12
CA ILE A 142 22.50 14.00 -12.19
C ILE A 142 21.58 12.81 -12.52
N ASN A 143 21.92 12.01 -13.52
CA ASN A 143 21.11 10.87 -13.94
C ASN A 143 21.04 9.74 -12.88
N ILE A 144 22.14 9.48 -12.19
CA ILE A 144 22.19 8.49 -11.10
C ILE A 144 21.31 8.94 -9.94
N THR A 145 21.47 10.18 -9.46
CA THR A 145 20.66 10.71 -8.35
C THR A 145 19.18 10.76 -8.71
N ALA A 146 18.83 11.09 -9.97
CA ALA A 146 17.47 10.97 -10.46
C ALA A 146 16.96 9.52 -10.38
N THR A 147 17.73 8.55 -10.90
CA THR A 147 17.38 7.12 -10.87
C THR A 147 17.17 6.61 -9.44
N GLU A 148 18.03 6.99 -8.50
CA GLU A 148 17.90 6.64 -7.08
C GLU A 148 16.62 7.22 -6.47
N ALA A 149 16.32 8.49 -6.72
CA ALA A 149 15.08 9.13 -6.26
C ALA A 149 13.84 8.45 -6.86
N GLN A 150 13.82 8.22 -8.18
CA GLN A 150 12.69 7.60 -8.87
C GLN A 150 12.43 6.16 -8.39
N SER A 151 13.48 5.39 -8.14
CA SER A 151 13.36 4.02 -7.61
C SER A 151 12.62 3.99 -6.27
N LEU A 152 12.92 4.93 -5.37
CA LEU A 152 12.23 5.06 -4.09
C LEU A 152 10.76 5.47 -4.26
N TRP A 153 10.48 6.44 -5.13
CA TRP A 153 9.11 6.86 -5.45
C TRP A 153 8.27 5.73 -6.05
N ALA A 154 8.88 4.85 -6.85
CA ALA A 154 8.25 3.65 -7.39
C ALA A 154 8.07 2.52 -6.33
N GLY A 155 8.40 2.78 -5.06
CA GLY A 155 8.28 1.81 -3.97
C GLY A 155 9.31 0.67 -4.03
N ARG A 156 10.36 0.81 -4.85
CA ARG A 156 11.46 -0.15 -4.90
C ARG A 156 12.44 0.18 -3.78
N SER A 157 12.48 -0.72 -2.80
CA SER A 157 13.50 -0.68 -1.75
C SER A 157 14.72 -1.43 -2.24
N THR A 158 15.78 -0.73 -2.58
CA THR A 158 17.12 -1.31 -2.51
C THR A 158 17.96 -0.52 -1.51
N LEU A 159 18.52 -1.27 -0.55
CA LEU A 159 19.70 -0.91 0.24
C LEU A 159 20.90 -0.75 -0.71
N SER A 160 20.79 0.18 -1.65
CA SER A 160 21.88 0.52 -2.54
C SER A 160 22.79 1.49 -1.82
N LYS A 161 24.10 1.23 -1.87
CA LYS A 161 25.11 2.21 -1.46
C LYS A 161 24.96 3.40 -2.41
N ASP A 162 24.82 4.61 -1.87
CA ASP A 162 24.83 5.84 -2.66
C ASP A 162 26.03 5.78 -3.64
N LEU A 163 25.78 5.69 -4.96
CA LEU A 163 26.86 5.60 -5.96
C LEU A 163 27.59 6.93 -6.11
N VAL A 164 26.85 8.01 -5.87
CA VAL A 164 27.35 9.37 -5.87
C VAL A 164 27.49 9.81 -4.43
N SER A 165 28.66 10.35 -4.09
CA SER A 165 28.86 11.02 -2.81
C SER A 165 27.82 12.12 -2.67
N LYS A 166 27.01 12.07 -1.61
CA LYS A 166 26.02 13.11 -1.30
C LYS A 166 26.64 14.49 -1.12
N ARG A 167 27.95 14.58 -0.90
CA ARG A 167 28.66 15.85 -0.87
C ARG A 167 28.85 16.40 -2.28
N ASP A 168 29.26 15.55 -3.21
CA ASP A 168 29.57 15.93 -4.60
C ASP A 168 28.28 16.27 -5.35
N ALA A 169 27.17 15.60 -5.01
CA ALA A 169 25.85 15.93 -5.53
C ALA A 169 25.34 17.32 -5.10
N LEU A 170 25.90 17.92 -4.04
CA LEU A 170 25.46 19.23 -3.53
C LEU A 170 26.16 20.41 -4.21
N ASP A 171 27.06 20.16 -5.16
CA ASP A 171 27.67 21.23 -5.96
C ASP A 171 26.91 21.46 -7.29
N ILE A 172 25.95 20.59 -7.61
CA ILE A 172 25.15 20.62 -8.85
C ILE A 172 23.67 20.77 -8.46
N PHE A 173 22.99 21.81 -8.95
CA PHE A 173 21.65 22.13 -8.46
C PHE A 173 20.62 21.05 -8.78
N GLU A 174 20.71 20.40 -9.94
CA GLU A 174 19.83 19.31 -10.36
C GLU A 174 20.06 18.05 -9.51
N ALA A 175 21.32 17.72 -9.21
CA ALA A 175 21.63 16.60 -8.34
C ALA A 175 21.18 16.87 -6.90
N ALA A 176 21.36 18.09 -6.39
CA ALA A 176 20.84 18.50 -5.09
C ALA A 176 19.30 18.42 -5.03
N TYR A 177 18.61 18.81 -6.10
CA TYR A 177 17.15 18.65 -6.25
C TYR A 177 16.73 17.17 -6.21
N ASN A 178 17.43 16.30 -6.94
CA ASN A 178 17.15 14.86 -6.96
C ASN A 178 17.35 14.22 -5.58
N VAL A 179 18.44 14.58 -4.88
CA VAL A 179 18.70 14.10 -3.51
C VAL A 179 17.64 14.64 -2.55
N ALA A 180 17.13 15.86 -2.75
CA ALA A 180 15.98 16.34 -1.99
C ALA A 180 14.74 15.48 -2.25
N CYS A 181 14.43 15.18 -3.52
CA CYS A 181 13.31 14.30 -3.90
C CYS A 181 13.44 12.89 -3.31
N GLU A 182 14.66 12.35 -3.21
CA GLU A 182 14.97 11.11 -2.51
C GLU A 182 14.60 11.19 -1.02
N GLN A 183 14.98 12.27 -0.33
CA GLN A 183 14.63 12.46 1.09
C GLN A 183 13.12 12.61 1.30
N ILE A 184 12.41 13.21 0.35
CA ILE A 184 10.94 13.34 0.38
C ILE A 184 10.29 11.96 0.27
N ALA A 185 10.74 11.13 -0.66
CA ALA A 185 10.26 9.75 -0.80
C ALA A 185 10.48 8.93 0.49
N ARG A 186 11.55 9.23 1.24
CA ARG A 186 11.86 8.60 2.55
C ARG A 186 11.07 9.20 3.72
N GLY A 187 10.35 10.31 3.52
CA GLY A 187 9.62 11.04 4.57
C GLY A 187 10.49 11.96 5.44
N TYR A 188 11.74 12.21 5.07
CA TYR A 188 12.66 13.11 5.80
C TYR A 188 12.48 14.56 5.34
N TYR A 189 11.31 15.13 5.63
CA TYR A 189 10.87 16.43 5.13
C TYR A 189 11.76 17.61 5.54
N GLU A 190 12.25 17.66 6.78
CA GLU A 190 13.13 18.75 7.23
C GLU A 190 14.45 18.75 6.44
N ARG A 191 15.04 17.56 6.25
CA ARG A 191 16.26 17.41 5.45
C ARG A 191 16.02 17.75 3.97
N ALA A 192 14.85 17.39 3.45
CA ALA A 192 14.47 17.75 2.08
C ALA A 192 14.38 19.27 1.88
N LEU A 193 13.81 20.02 2.84
CA LEU A 193 13.74 21.49 2.76
C LEU A 193 15.14 22.13 2.74
N GLU A 194 16.07 21.64 3.57
CA GLU A 194 17.46 22.10 3.55
C GLU A 194 18.10 21.90 2.17
N LEU A 195 17.88 20.74 1.55
CA LEU A 195 18.44 20.39 0.25
C LEU A 195 17.79 21.16 -0.91
N LEU A 196 16.47 21.37 -0.86
CA LEU A 196 15.77 22.22 -1.83
C LEU A 196 16.26 23.67 -1.78
N LYS A 197 16.56 24.17 -0.59
CA LYS A 197 17.16 25.49 -0.42
C LYS A 197 18.54 25.57 -1.07
N VAL A 198 19.39 24.55 -0.86
CA VAL A 198 20.71 24.47 -1.52
C VAL A 198 20.56 24.44 -3.05
N SER A 199 19.67 23.59 -3.58
CA SER A 199 19.39 23.52 -5.02
C SER A 199 18.92 24.87 -5.58
N LYS A 200 18.03 25.55 -4.87
CA LYS A 200 17.57 26.90 -5.24
C LYS A 200 18.71 27.92 -5.29
N GLU A 201 19.55 27.98 -4.26
CA GLU A 201 20.68 28.91 -4.18
C GLU A 201 21.69 28.67 -5.33
N LEU A 202 21.97 27.41 -5.66
CA LEU A 202 22.84 27.04 -6.78
C LEU A 202 22.25 27.43 -8.14
N CYS A 203 20.94 27.19 -8.35
CA CYS A 203 20.24 27.58 -9.57
C CYS A 203 20.25 29.12 -9.76
N GLU A 204 19.97 29.88 -8.70
CA GLU A 204 20.01 31.35 -8.71
C GLU A 204 21.42 31.88 -9.01
N ALA A 205 22.45 31.23 -8.46
CA ALA A 205 23.85 31.60 -8.63
C ALA A 205 24.50 31.12 -9.95
N SER A 206 23.84 30.25 -10.73
CA SER A 206 24.42 29.70 -11.97
C SER A 206 24.60 30.79 -13.04
N ASP A 207 25.82 30.93 -13.57
CA ASP A 207 26.10 31.85 -14.68
C ASP A 207 25.80 31.23 -16.06
N GLU A 208 25.43 29.94 -16.10
CA GLU A 208 25.17 29.18 -17.33
C GLU A 208 23.72 29.33 -17.84
N LEU A 209 22.81 29.80 -16.97
CA LEU A 209 21.38 29.91 -17.25
C LEU A 209 20.97 31.36 -17.52
N SER A 210 20.14 31.57 -18.54
CA SER A 210 19.48 32.86 -18.75
C SER A 210 18.48 33.17 -17.62
N PRO A 211 18.08 34.43 -17.41
CA PRO A 211 17.04 34.76 -16.42
C PRO A 211 15.73 34.00 -16.63
N GLU A 212 15.37 33.75 -17.89
CA GLU A 212 14.19 32.97 -18.28
C GLU A 212 14.37 31.49 -17.92
N ASP A 213 15.52 30.89 -18.23
CA ASP A 213 15.80 29.49 -17.90
C ASP A 213 15.88 29.27 -16.38
N LYS A 214 16.49 30.21 -15.64
CA LYS A 214 16.48 30.18 -14.17
C LYS A 214 15.06 30.15 -13.61
N LYS A 215 14.14 30.97 -14.15
CA LYS A 215 12.74 30.96 -13.72
C LYS A 215 12.08 29.60 -13.99
N ALA A 216 12.36 29.00 -15.14
CA ALA A 216 11.84 27.69 -15.50
C ALA A 216 12.37 26.59 -14.57
N GLU A 217 13.67 26.58 -14.26
CA GLU A 217 14.31 25.60 -13.37
C GLU A 217 13.94 25.77 -11.90
N LEU A 218 13.68 27.01 -11.45
CA LEU A 218 13.25 27.29 -10.08
C LEU A 218 11.82 26.85 -9.78
N LEU A 219 10.97 26.71 -10.80
CA LEU A 219 9.57 26.35 -10.60
C LEU A 219 9.41 24.93 -10.03
N PRO A 220 10.00 23.87 -10.60
CA PRO A 220 9.99 22.53 -10.00
C PRO A 220 10.49 22.51 -8.55
N ILE A 221 11.57 23.25 -8.24
CA ILE A 221 12.13 23.34 -6.89
C ILE A 221 11.10 23.93 -5.91
N LYS A 222 10.46 25.05 -6.28
CA LYS A 222 9.39 25.67 -5.47
C LYS A 222 8.18 24.77 -5.32
N MET A 223 7.76 24.07 -6.38
CA MET A 223 6.64 23.14 -6.33
C MET A 223 6.92 21.98 -5.37
N GLN A 224 8.15 21.48 -5.36
CA GLN A 224 8.56 20.45 -4.42
C GLN A 224 8.63 20.97 -2.98
N GLU A 225 9.06 22.21 -2.77
CA GLU A 225 9.04 22.87 -1.45
C GLU A 225 7.61 23.01 -0.90
N ILE A 226 6.68 23.47 -1.75
CA ILE A 226 5.23 23.51 -1.43
C ILE A 226 4.74 22.13 -1.03
N HIS A 227 5.07 21.10 -1.81
CA HIS A 227 4.68 19.73 -1.50
C HIS A 227 5.16 19.31 -0.11
N VAL A 228 6.41 19.63 0.25
CA VAL A 228 6.96 19.30 1.58
C VAL A 228 6.22 20.05 2.69
N TYR A 229 5.95 21.35 2.55
CA TYR A 229 5.16 22.09 3.54
C TYR A 229 3.78 21.47 3.74
N LEU A 230 3.10 21.07 2.66
CA LEU A 230 1.80 20.41 2.74
C LEU A 230 1.88 19.04 3.43
N GLN A 231 2.93 18.25 3.18
CA GLN A 231 3.16 16.97 3.88
C GLN A 231 3.41 17.15 5.38
N GLN A 232 3.99 18.29 5.78
CA GLN A 232 4.22 18.64 7.18
C GLN A 232 2.99 19.27 7.88
N GLY A 233 1.92 19.55 7.13
CA GLY A 233 0.75 20.29 7.64
C GLY A 233 0.98 21.81 7.81
N LYS A 234 2.09 22.33 7.28
CA LYS A 234 2.47 23.75 7.24
C LYS A 234 1.77 24.45 6.07
N ILE A 235 0.43 24.48 6.11
CA ILE A 235 -0.40 24.92 4.97
C ILE A 235 -0.17 26.39 4.63
N GLU A 236 0.00 27.24 5.65
CA GLU A 236 0.17 28.69 5.51
C GLU A 236 1.45 29.04 4.75
N GLU A 237 2.54 28.33 5.05
CA GLU A 237 3.83 28.46 4.37
C GLU A 237 3.74 28.01 2.91
N GLY A 238 3.07 26.88 2.65
CA GLY A 238 2.79 26.41 1.30
C GLY A 238 1.96 27.41 0.49
N GLU A 239 0.90 27.97 1.08
CA GLU A 239 0.08 29.01 0.43
C GLU A 239 0.87 30.29 0.15
N ALA A 240 1.69 30.74 1.09
CA ALA A 240 2.53 31.93 0.92
C ALA A 240 3.48 31.75 -0.26
N LEU A 241 4.08 30.56 -0.40
CA LEU A 241 4.97 30.24 -1.51
C LEU A 241 4.22 30.19 -2.85
N ILE A 242 3.03 29.58 -2.90
CA ILE A 242 2.16 29.57 -4.09
C ILE A 242 1.82 30.99 -4.54
N ARG A 243 1.47 31.89 -3.61
CA ARG A 243 1.13 33.29 -3.94
C ARG A 243 2.31 34.06 -4.54
N GLY A 244 3.54 33.64 -4.25
CA GLY A 244 4.76 34.21 -4.82
C GLY A 244 5.13 33.66 -6.20
N ILE A 245 4.37 32.72 -6.77
CA ILE A 245 4.61 32.14 -8.09
C ILE A 245 3.66 32.78 -9.10
N ASP A 246 4.22 33.47 -10.09
CA ASP A 246 3.46 33.88 -11.27
C ASP A 246 3.40 32.73 -12.27
N PHE A 247 2.36 31.90 -12.16
CA PHE A 247 2.16 30.77 -13.07
C PHE A 247 1.92 31.21 -14.52
N ALA A 248 1.37 32.40 -14.76
CA ALA A 248 1.09 32.87 -16.12
C ALA A 248 2.36 33.34 -16.83
N GLU A 249 3.29 33.96 -16.09
CA GLU A 249 4.60 34.34 -16.61
C GLU A 249 5.54 33.13 -16.75
N THR A 250 5.49 32.20 -15.79
CA THR A 250 6.43 31.06 -15.74
C THR A 250 6.01 29.89 -16.64
N LEU A 251 4.71 29.71 -16.88
CA LEU A 251 4.15 28.65 -17.71
C LEU A 251 3.26 29.30 -18.79
N ALA A 252 3.85 29.63 -19.94
CA ALA A 252 3.10 30.17 -21.08
C ALA A 252 1.91 29.27 -21.47
N GLU A 253 2.04 27.95 -21.24
CA GLU A 253 0.96 26.96 -21.22
C GLU A 253 1.18 25.99 -20.05
N PRO A 254 0.11 25.39 -19.49
CA PRO A 254 0.28 24.34 -18.48
C PRO A 254 1.15 23.22 -19.07
N PRO A 255 2.20 22.76 -18.36
CA PRO A 255 3.13 21.78 -18.88
C PRO A 255 2.39 20.48 -19.14
N ARG A 256 2.10 20.22 -20.41
CA ARG A 256 1.60 18.93 -20.88
C ARG A 256 2.80 18.14 -21.34
N PRO A 257 2.87 16.84 -21.03
CA PRO A 257 3.90 15.98 -21.60
C PRO A 257 3.86 16.12 -23.13
N ALA A 258 4.97 16.57 -23.71
CA ALA A 258 5.08 16.81 -25.14
C ALA A 258 5.66 15.58 -25.84
N GLY A 259 5.19 15.29 -27.06
CA GLY A 259 5.66 14.14 -27.83
C GLY A 259 5.45 12.82 -27.09
N ASN A 260 6.56 12.16 -26.74
CA ASN A 260 6.54 10.86 -26.07
C ASN A 260 6.75 10.96 -24.56
N ASP A 261 6.89 12.14 -23.98
CA ASP A 261 7.04 12.25 -22.53
C ASP A 261 5.77 11.76 -21.84
N LYS A 262 5.96 10.93 -20.82
CA LYS A 262 4.89 10.31 -20.05
C LYS A 262 5.25 10.47 -18.58
N PHE A 263 4.23 10.69 -17.75
CA PHE A 263 4.39 10.51 -16.32
C PHE A 263 4.84 9.08 -16.03
N PHE A 264 5.67 8.92 -15.00
CA PHE A 264 5.96 7.60 -14.47
C PHE A 264 4.67 6.93 -13.99
N SER A 265 4.61 5.61 -14.00
CA SER A 265 3.44 4.82 -13.60
C SER A 265 2.84 5.33 -12.29
N TYR A 266 3.66 5.39 -11.24
CA TYR A 266 3.24 5.80 -9.91
C TYR A 266 2.71 7.26 -9.84
N GLN A 267 3.16 8.16 -10.73
CA GLN A 267 2.62 9.53 -10.84
C GLN A 267 1.28 9.52 -11.58
N ASN A 268 1.23 8.81 -12.72
CA ASN A 268 0.03 8.65 -13.52
C ASN A 268 -1.10 7.97 -12.73
N ASP A 269 -0.75 7.04 -11.84
CA ASP A 269 -1.69 6.33 -10.99
C ASP A 269 -2.36 7.28 -10.00
N ILE A 270 -1.61 8.20 -9.39
CA ILE A 270 -2.19 9.24 -8.52
C ILE A 270 -3.16 10.12 -9.30
N LEU A 271 -2.78 10.59 -10.49
CA LEU A 271 -3.64 11.42 -11.34
C LEU A 271 -4.91 10.67 -11.77
N SER A 272 -4.76 9.40 -12.15
CA SER A 272 -5.88 8.54 -12.56
C SER A 272 -6.84 8.30 -11.39
N ARG A 273 -6.33 8.04 -10.18
CA ARG A 273 -7.13 7.90 -8.97
C ARG A 273 -7.86 9.19 -8.63
N ASN A 274 -7.21 10.36 -8.76
CA ASN A 274 -7.85 11.65 -8.55
C ASN A 274 -9.01 11.89 -9.53
N ALA A 275 -8.86 11.50 -10.79
CA ALA A 275 -9.95 11.55 -11.77
C ALA A 275 -11.13 10.66 -11.35
N LEU A 276 -10.87 9.44 -10.88
CA LEU A 276 -11.91 8.54 -10.36
C LEU A 276 -12.60 9.11 -9.11
N VAL A 277 -11.86 9.75 -8.20
CA VAL A 277 -12.44 10.45 -7.04
C VAL A 277 -13.40 11.54 -7.51
N ILE A 278 -12.97 12.40 -8.45
CA ILE A 278 -13.81 13.47 -9.00
C ILE A 278 -15.08 12.87 -9.61
N ASP A 279 -14.95 11.83 -10.43
CA ASP A 279 -16.10 11.17 -11.08
C ASP A 279 -17.07 10.57 -10.05
N LEU A 280 -16.58 9.98 -8.96
CA LEU A 280 -17.42 9.52 -7.85
C LEU A 280 -18.12 10.70 -7.14
N MET A 281 -17.42 11.82 -6.91
CA MET A 281 -17.98 13.01 -6.27
C MET A 281 -19.10 13.66 -7.11
N VAL A 282 -18.99 13.62 -8.43
CA VAL A 282 -20.07 14.02 -9.36
C VAL A 282 -21.02 12.87 -9.71
N GLN A 283 -21.03 11.80 -8.91
CA GLN A 283 -22.00 10.69 -8.97
C GLN A 283 -22.00 9.89 -10.27
N LYS A 284 -20.89 9.85 -11.02
CA LYS A 284 -20.73 9.00 -12.22
C LYS A 284 -20.42 7.54 -11.88
N PHE A 285 -21.21 6.95 -10.97
CA PHE A 285 -20.98 5.60 -10.46
C PHE A 285 -20.91 4.53 -11.56
N GLU A 286 -21.81 4.59 -12.54
CA GLU A 286 -21.84 3.65 -13.68
C GLU A 286 -20.58 3.73 -14.54
N GLY A 287 -20.07 4.94 -14.78
CA GLY A 287 -18.85 5.15 -15.57
C GLY A 287 -17.63 4.60 -14.85
N VAL A 288 -17.50 4.92 -13.56
CA VAL A 288 -16.43 4.39 -12.69
C VAL A 288 -16.47 2.87 -12.67
N SER A 289 -17.60 2.27 -12.27
CA SER A 289 -17.77 0.80 -12.20
C SER A 289 -17.40 0.11 -13.52
N ARG A 290 -17.88 0.61 -14.68
CA ARG A 290 -17.53 0.00 -15.97
C ARG A 290 -16.04 0.09 -16.28
N SER A 291 -15.44 1.25 -16.02
CA SER A 291 -14.01 1.47 -16.29
C SER A 291 -13.12 0.61 -15.38
N THR A 292 -13.41 0.56 -14.07
CA THR A 292 -12.66 -0.20 -13.08
C THR A 292 -12.86 -1.70 -13.27
N SER A 293 -14.10 -2.15 -13.45
CA SER A 293 -14.41 -3.57 -13.68
C SER A 293 -13.77 -4.11 -14.96
N LYS A 294 -13.68 -3.29 -16.02
CA LYS A 294 -12.98 -3.68 -17.25
C LYS A 294 -11.50 -3.98 -16.96
N THR A 295 -10.80 -3.07 -16.30
CA THR A 295 -9.39 -3.26 -15.93
C THR A 295 -9.22 -4.44 -14.98
N LEU A 296 -10.03 -4.52 -13.92
CA LEU A 296 -9.99 -5.61 -12.94
C LEU A 296 -10.25 -6.98 -13.59
N SER A 297 -11.11 -7.06 -14.61
CA SER A 297 -11.39 -8.31 -15.34
C SER A 297 -10.22 -8.81 -16.19
N GLN A 298 -9.28 -7.93 -16.55
CA GLN A 298 -8.06 -8.31 -17.28
C GLN A 298 -7.02 -8.95 -16.35
N HIS A 299 -7.12 -8.69 -15.05
CA HIS A 299 -6.24 -9.26 -14.02
C HIS A 299 -6.98 -10.38 -13.28
N SER A 300 -6.96 -11.59 -13.85
CA SER A 300 -7.61 -12.76 -13.25
C SER A 300 -6.82 -13.36 -12.07
N SER A 301 -5.53 -13.06 -11.97
CA SER A 301 -4.66 -13.55 -10.89
C SER A 301 -4.58 -12.57 -9.73
N THR A 302 -4.35 -13.10 -8.53
CA THR A 302 -4.13 -12.29 -7.33
C THR A 302 -2.86 -11.45 -7.49
N THR A 303 -2.86 -10.21 -7.00
CA THR A 303 -1.71 -9.30 -7.15
C THR A 303 -1.48 -8.43 -5.92
N LEU A 304 -0.21 -8.07 -5.68
CA LEU A 304 0.19 -7.06 -4.70
C LEU A 304 0.27 -5.64 -5.30
N SER A 305 0.01 -5.47 -6.59
CA SER A 305 0.03 -4.16 -7.25
C SER A 305 -0.92 -3.19 -6.55
N SER A 306 -0.38 -2.06 -6.10
CA SER A 306 -1.15 -0.97 -5.47
C SER A 306 -2.23 -0.45 -6.42
N ASP A 307 -1.92 -0.36 -7.71
CA ASP A 307 -2.79 0.27 -8.71
C ASP A 307 -4.03 -0.58 -8.93
N ILE A 308 -3.83 -1.87 -9.19
CA ILE A 308 -4.94 -2.82 -9.36
C ILE A 308 -5.79 -2.92 -8.08
N ASN A 309 -5.15 -3.07 -6.91
CA ASN A 309 -5.89 -3.21 -5.66
C ASN A 309 -6.65 -1.93 -5.27
N SER A 310 -6.13 -0.75 -5.62
CA SER A 310 -6.82 0.53 -5.37
C SER A 310 -8.06 0.69 -6.25
N LEU A 311 -8.05 0.19 -7.50
CA LEU A 311 -9.22 0.21 -8.38
C LEU A 311 -10.41 -0.56 -7.78
N ALA A 312 -10.15 -1.63 -7.02
CA ALA A 312 -11.20 -2.36 -6.32
C ALA A 312 -11.94 -1.49 -5.27
N VAL A 313 -11.26 -0.51 -4.66
CA VAL A 313 -11.88 0.45 -3.73
C VAL A 313 -12.84 1.39 -4.46
N PHE A 314 -12.42 1.92 -5.62
CA PHE A 314 -13.26 2.77 -6.45
C PHE A 314 -14.46 2.01 -7.02
N ASP A 315 -14.23 0.77 -7.48
CA ASP A 315 -15.27 -0.14 -7.98
C ASP A 315 -16.29 -0.47 -6.88
N ALA A 316 -15.82 -0.82 -5.68
CA ALA A 316 -16.68 -1.08 -4.53
C ALA A 316 -17.53 0.15 -4.16
N THR A 317 -16.93 1.35 -4.15
CA THR A 317 -17.63 2.60 -3.87
C THR A 317 -18.70 2.91 -4.91
N ALA A 318 -18.40 2.65 -6.18
CA ALA A 318 -19.36 2.81 -7.28
C ALA A 318 -20.55 1.85 -7.14
N HIS A 319 -20.30 0.58 -6.83
CA HIS A 319 -21.36 -0.42 -6.62
C HIS A 319 -22.20 -0.18 -5.35
N THR A 320 -21.59 0.35 -4.29
CA THR A 320 -22.35 0.75 -3.10
C THR A 320 -23.10 2.05 -3.30
N GLN A 321 -22.74 2.87 -4.31
CA GLN A 321 -23.22 4.23 -4.54
C GLN A 321 -22.96 5.13 -3.32
N GLY A 322 -21.81 4.95 -2.69
CA GLY A 322 -21.44 5.66 -1.46
C GLY A 322 -22.20 5.22 -0.20
N ALA A 323 -22.98 4.14 -0.26
CA ALA A 323 -23.61 3.57 0.94
C ALA A 323 -22.56 3.04 1.93
N ASP A 324 -22.86 3.13 3.23
CA ASP A 324 -21.99 2.74 4.33
C ASP A 324 -22.60 1.59 5.18
N GLY A 325 -21.82 1.16 6.19
CA GLY A 325 -22.22 0.16 7.18
C GLY A 325 -22.68 -1.17 6.59
N ARG A 326 -23.73 -1.74 7.17
CA ARG A 326 -24.21 -3.10 6.84
C ARG A 326 -24.72 -3.27 5.41
N ASN A 327 -25.26 -2.21 4.81
CA ASN A 327 -25.73 -2.25 3.42
C ASN A 327 -24.55 -2.36 2.45
N ALA A 328 -23.48 -1.61 2.71
CA ALA A 328 -22.22 -1.70 1.97
C ALA A 328 -21.63 -3.11 2.10
N ILE A 329 -21.53 -3.62 3.33
CA ILE A 329 -21.02 -4.98 3.61
C ILE A 329 -21.80 -6.01 2.81
N LYS A 330 -23.14 -5.98 2.81
CA LYS A 330 -23.95 -6.95 2.06
C LYS A 330 -23.67 -6.93 0.55
N LYS A 331 -23.63 -5.74 -0.06
CA LYS A 331 -23.34 -5.58 -1.49
C LYS A 331 -21.92 -6.05 -1.83
N ILE A 332 -20.95 -5.66 -1.02
CA ILE A 332 -19.54 -6.00 -1.23
C ILE A 332 -19.29 -7.49 -0.99
N SER A 333 -19.96 -8.13 -0.03
CA SER A 333 -19.90 -9.58 0.15
C SER A 333 -20.41 -10.34 -1.08
N SER A 334 -21.49 -9.89 -1.72
CA SER A 334 -21.93 -10.49 -2.99
C SER A 334 -20.91 -10.28 -4.13
N LEU A 335 -20.27 -9.11 -4.18
CA LEU A 335 -19.26 -8.80 -5.19
C LEU A 335 -17.98 -9.63 -4.99
N SER A 336 -17.55 -9.79 -3.74
CA SER A 336 -16.39 -10.61 -3.35
C SER A 336 -16.60 -12.09 -3.64
N ALA A 337 -17.83 -12.59 -3.53
CA ALA A 337 -18.17 -13.95 -3.95
C ALA A 337 -18.01 -14.16 -5.47
N MET A 338 -18.25 -13.12 -6.28
CA MET A 338 -18.07 -13.17 -7.74
C MET A 338 -16.61 -12.95 -8.17
N ARG A 339 -15.80 -12.29 -7.33
CA ARG A 339 -14.40 -11.94 -7.62
C ARG A 339 -13.47 -12.47 -6.50
N PRO A 340 -13.31 -13.81 -6.39
CA PRO A 340 -12.64 -14.42 -5.24
C PRO A 340 -11.13 -14.15 -5.14
N HIS A 341 -10.48 -13.77 -6.25
CA HIS A 341 -9.04 -13.45 -6.32
C HIS A 341 -8.74 -11.95 -6.19
N ASP A 342 -9.75 -11.11 -5.95
CA ASP A 342 -9.57 -9.67 -5.77
C ASP A 342 -9.16 -9.36 -4.32
N LEU A 343 -7.86 -9.17 -4.11
CA LEU A 343 -7.29 -8.80 -2.81
C LEU A 343 -7.82 -7.44 -2.33
N GLY A 344 -7.85 -6.43 -3.19
CA GLY A 344 -8.32 -5.09 -2.84
C GLY A 344 -9.77 -5.10 -2.33
N LEU A 345 -10.65 -5.82 -3.01
CA LEU A 345 -12.05 -5.99 -2.60
C LEU A 345 -12.19 -6.75 -1.27
N THR A 346 -11.35 -7.77 -1.07
CA THR A 346 -11.31 -8.55 0.18
C THR A 346 -10.89 -7.66 1.36
N LEU A 347 -9.89 -6.81 1.16
CA LEU A 347 -9.42 -5.86 2.17
C LEU A 347 -10.49 -4.80 2.49
N VAL A 348 -11.20 -4.27 1.48
CA VAL A 348 -12.33 -3.35 1.68
C VAL A 348 -13.44 -4.02 2.52
N LEU A 349 -13.78 -5.27 2.21
CA LEU A 349 -14.78 -6.01 2.97
C LEU A 349 -14.36 -6.20 4.44
N ALA A 350 -13.12 -6.62 4.67
CA ALA A 350 -12.57 -6.80 6.01
C ALA A 350 -12.55 -5.46 6.79
N GLN A 351 -12.12 -4.37 6.15
CA GLN A 351 -12.11 -3.03 6.74
C GLN A 351 -13.52 -2.58 7.16
N LEU A 352 -14.52 -2.76 6.30
CA LEU A 352 -15.91 -2.43 6.63
C LEU A 352 -16.47 -3.28 7.77
N GLN A 353 -16.12 -4.56 7.81
CA GLN A 353 -16.52 -5.45 8.91
C GLN A 353 -15.88 -5.05 10.25
N VAL A 354 -14.61 -4.64 10.25
CA VAL A 354 -13.95 -4.08 11.44
C VAL A 354 -14.62 -2.79 11.88
N ALA A 355 -14.95 -1.89 10.94
CA ALA A 355 -15.64 -0.63 11.23
C ALA A 355 -17.06 -0.85 11.81
N ASP A 356 -17.79 -1.90 11.40
CA ASP A 356 -19.07 -2.30 12.00
C ASP A 356 -18.91 -3.03 13.36
N GLY A 357 -17.68 -3.28 13.81
CA GLY A 357 -17.36 -4.00 15.05
C GLY A 357 -17.36 -5.53 14.92
N ASN A 358 -17.55 -6.08 13.72
CA ASN A 358 -17.59 -7.51 13.43
C ASN A 358 -16.18 -8.08 13.14
N ILE A 359 -15.28 -8.01 14.13
CA ILE A 359 -13.88 -8.46 13.98
C ILE A 359 -13.80 -9.94 13.57
N ASN A 360 -14.69 -10.80 14.09
CA ASN A 360 -14.74 -12.21 13.72
C ASN A 360 -15.04 -12.42 12.23
N ALA A 361 -15.94 -11.62 11.65
CA ALA A 361 -16.26 -11.72 10.22
C ALA A 361 -15.07 -11.26 9.35
N ALA A 362 -14.34 -10.23 9.80
CA ALA A 362 -13.12 -9.77 9.14
C ALA A 362 -12.03 -10.85 9.13
N ILE A 363 -11.80 -11.50 10.28
CA ILE A 363 -10.88 -12.63 10.39
C ILE A 363 -11.30 -13.75 9.43
N SER A 364 -12.56 -14.18 9.47
CA SER A 364 -13.03 -15.26 8.59
C SER A 364 -12.93 -14.91 7.11
N THR A 365 -13.16 -13.64 6.74
CA THR A 365 -13.01 -13.17 5.35
C THR A 365 -11.56 -13.32 4.88
N LEU A 366 -10.60 -12.89 5.71
CA LEU A 366 -9.17 -12.99 5.40
C LEU A 366 -8.66 -14.43 5.46
N GLU A 367 -9.10 -15.24 6.43
CA GLU A 367 -8.77 -16.68 6.52
C GLU A 367 -9.25 -17.44 5.27
N ASN A 368 -10.50 -17.19 4.83
CA ASN A 368 -11.04 -17.81 3.63
C ASN A 368 -10.27 -17.40 2.37
N PHE A 369 -9.85 -16.14 2.28
CA PHE A 369 -9.02 -15.67 1.18
C PHE A 369 -7.63 -16.34 1.20
N SER A 370 -7.00 -16.39 2.37
CA SER A 370 -5.75 -17.10 2.60
C SER A 370 -5.82 -18.58 2.22
N MET A 371 -6.88 -19.28 2.61
CA MET A 371 -7.09 -20.69 2.25
C MET A 371 -7.18 -20.88 0.74
N LYS A 372 -7.89 -20.01 0.02
CA LYS A 372 -8.00 -20.11 -1.45
C LYS A 372 -6.66 -19.92 -2.14
N LEU A 373 -5.82 -19.02 -1.64
CA LEU A 373 -4.46 -18.87 -2.17
C LEU A 373 -3.63 -20.13 -1.88
N GLU A 374 -3.73 -20.69 -0.68
CA GLU A 374 -3.06 -21.96 -0.31
C GLU A 374 -3.53 -23.14 -1.19
N GLU A 375 -4.79 -23.15 -1.63
CA GLU A 375 -5.35 -24.18 -2.51
C GLU A 375 -4.84 -24.13 -3.96
N THR A 376 -4.51 -22.94 -4.50
CA THR A 376 -3.95 -22.87 -5.86
C THR A 376 -2.54 -23.43 -5.90
N GLY A 377 -1.74 -23.19 -4.84
CA GLY A 377 -0.37 -23.66 -4.72
C GLY A 377 0.62 -22.95 -5.64
N ASP A 378 0.18 -21.93 -6.39
CA ASP A 378 1.02 -21.13 -7.26
C ASP A 378 1.94 -20.21 -6.44
N ASP A 379 3.20 -20.10 -6.84
CA ASP A 379 4.18 -19.33 -6.06
C ASP A 379 3.81 -17.83 -5.97
N SER A 380 3.18 -17.30 -7.01
CA SER A 380 2.68 -15.92 -7.03
C SER A 380 1.56 -15.68 -6.01
N ASP A 381 0.62 -16.62 -5.88
CA ASP A 381 -0.43 -16.57 -4.87
C ASP A 381 0.14 -16.77 -3.46
N MET A 382 1.16 -17.63 -3.31
CA MET A 382 1.88 -17.82 -2.04
C MET A 382 2.60 -16.54 -1.60
N MET A 383 3.17 -15.81 -2.55
CA MET A 383 3.80 -14.52 -2.28
C MET A 383 2.78 -13.49 -1.79
N VAL A 384 1.57 -13.47 -2.35
CA VAL A 384 0.47 -12.61 -1.86
C VAL A 384 0.02 -13.05 -0.47
N ARG A 385 -0.23 -14.36 -0.29
CA ARG A 385 -0.70 -14.99 0.94
C ARG A 385 0.19 -14.67 2.15
N PHE A 386 1.51 -14.75 1.96
CA PHE A 386 2.50 -14.51 3.01
C PHE A 386 3.13 -13.11 2.92
N SER A 387 2.53 -12.20 2.15
CA SER A 387 2.99 -10.82 2.10
C SER A 387 2.97 -10.20 3.51
N PRO A 388 4.02 -9.43 3.91
CA PRO A 388 4.11 -8.88 5.26
C PRO A 388 2.88 -8.05 5.67
N GLY A 389 2.28 -7.34 4.71
CA GLY A 389 1.07 -6.54 4.91
C GLY A 389 -0.14 -7.40 5.31
N LEU A 390 -0.44 -8.45 4.53
CA LEU A 390 -1.60 -9.32 4.79
C LEU A 390 -1.43 -10.09 6.11
N VAL A 391 -0.24 -10.65 6.35
CA VAL A 391 0.09 -11.35 7.60
C VAL A 391 -0.06 -10.41 8.80
N ASN A 392 0.44 -9.17 8.69
CA ASN A 392 0.33 -8.20 9.78
C ASN A 392 -1.12 -7.80 10.08
N ILE A 393 -1.97 -7.64 9.06
CA ILE A 393 -3.41 -7.37 9.26
C ILE A 393 -4.05 -8.52 10.04
N LEU A 394 -3.81 -9.76 9.62
CA LEU A 394 -4.40 -10.94 10.26
C LEU A 394 -3.89 -11.11 11.70
N VAL A 395 -2.58 -10.97 11.93
CA VAL A 395 -1.97 -10.99 13.28
C VAL A 395 -2.53 -9.88 14.17
N THR A 396 -2.76 -8.68 13.64
CA THR A 396 -3.36 -7.56 14.39
C THR A 396 -4.79 -7.88 14.81
N LEU A 397 -5.59 -8.46 13.91
CA LEU A 397 -6.95 -8.90 14.24
C LEU A 397 -6.95 -10.02 15.27
N TYR A 398 -6.06 -11.02 15.17
CA TYR A 398 -5.90 -12.05 16.19
C TYR A 398 -5.47 -11.49 17.54
N ARG A 399 -4.55 -10.52 17.56
CA ARG A 399 -4.09 -9.84 18.77
C ARG A 399 -5.23 -9.09 19.45
N SER A 400 -6.08 -8.42 18.68
CA SER A 400 -7.27 -7.72 19.21
C SER A 400 -8.25 -8.66 19.93
N GLN A 401 -8.23 -9.95 19.58
CA GLN A 401 -9.06 -10.99 20.21
C GLN A 401 -8.29 -11.87 21.22
N GLY A 402 -7.01 -11.60 21.45
CA GLY A 402 -6.17 -12.42 22.33
C GLY A 402 -5.86 -13.83 21.81
N ARG A 403 -5.99 -14.09 20.50
CA ARG A 403 -5.79 -15.42 19.89
C ARG A 403 -4.29 -15.75 19.67
N LYS A 404 -3.52 -15.89 20.76
CA LYS A 404 -2.06 -16.11 20.71
C LYS A 404 -1.62 -17.32 19.85
N HIS A 405 -2.32 -18.44 19.95
CA HIS A 405 -2.00 -19.63 19.15
C HIS A 405 -2.13 -19.37 17.63
N HIS A 406 -3.14 -18.60 17.21
CA HIS A 406 -3.33 -18.28 15.80
C HIS A 406 -2.23 -17.33 15.30
N ILE A 407 -1.79 -16.39 16.13
CA ILE A 407 -0.66 -15.50 15.82
C ILE A 407 0.61 -16.31 15.56
N ASN A 408 0.96 -17.22 16.48
CA ASN A 408 2.17 -18.03 16.34
C ASN A 408 2.09 -18.96 15.13
N SER A 409 0.95 -19.64 14.94
CA SER A 409 0.77 -20.51 13.77
C SER A 409 0.92 -19.75 12.45
N GLU A 410 0.31 -18.57 12.35
CA GLU A 410 0.37 -17.73 11.15
C GLU A 410 1.79 -17.22 10.88
N LEU A 411 2.48 -16.70 11.91
CA LEU A 411 3.86 -16.24 11.78
C LEU A 411 4.84 -17.37 11.49
N SER A 412 4.62 -18.57 12.04
CA SER A 412 5.43 -19.76 11.77
C SER A 412 5.30 -20.19 10.30
N LYS A 413 4.08 -20.23 9.75
CA LYS A 413 3.85 -20.53 8.32
C LYS A 413 4.54 -19.50 7.43
N ALA A 414 4.36 -18.21 7.73
CA ALA A 414 4.96 -17.14 6.95
C ALA A 414 6.50 -17.18 6.99
N ALA A 415 7.09 -17.39 8.17
CA ALA A 415 8.54 -17.51 8.32
C ALA A 415 9.10 -18.68 7.51
N LYS A 416 8.48 -19.85 7.57
CA LYS A 416 8.88 -21.04 6.80
C LYS A 416 8.85 -20.80 5.29
N TYR A 417 7.80 -20.14 4.79
CA TYR A 417 7.70 -19.79 3.37
C TYR A 417 8.87 -18.88 2.94
N TRP A 418 9.12 -17.79 3.69
CA TRP A 418 10.15 -16.82 3.32
C TRP A 418 11.57 -17.34 3.52
N GLN A 419 11.84 -18.21 4.49
CA GLN A 419 13.15 -18.84 4.66
C GLN A 419 13.55 -19.69 3.44
N GLY A 420 12.59 -20.23 2.70
CA GLY A 420 12.82 -20.97 1.45
C GLY A 420 13.09 -20.08 0.22
N LYS A 421 12.98 -18.75 0.34
CA LYS A 421 13.19 -17.79 -0.76
C LYS A 421 14.59 -17.22 -0.77
N ASP A 422 14.95 -16.62 -1.91
CA ASP A 422 16.24 -15.93 -2.06
C ASP A 422 16.44 -14.90 -0.94
N PRO A 423 17.58 -14.89 -0.24
CA PRO A 423 17.84 -13.98 0.86
C PRO A 423 17.49 -12.52 0.54
N SER A 424 17.81 -12.02 -0.66
CA SER A 424 17.54 -10.63 -1.06
C SER A 424 16.05 -10.27 -1.05
N SER A 425 15.17 -11.24 -1.28
CA SER A 425 13.71 -11.07 -1.32
C SER A 425 13.02 -11.20 0.05
N GLN A 426 13.73 -11.68 1.07
CA GLN A 426 13.12 -12.02 2.36
C GLN A 426 12.77 -10.78 3.19
N PRO A 427 11.54 -10.66 3.70
CA PRO A 427 11.13 -9.56 4.57
C PRO A 427 11.69 -9.72 5.99
N ILE A 428 12.82 -9.05 6.25
CA ILE A 428 13.53 -9.11 7.54
C ILE A 428 12.62 -8.73 8.71
N SER A 429 11.77 -7.72 8.56
CA SER A 429 10.82 -7.27 9.59
C SER A 429 9.82 -8.35 10.00
N LEU A 430 9.32 -9.12 9.02
CA LEU A 430 8.42 -10.25 9.25
C LEU A 430 9.15 -11.40 9.97
N LEU A 431 10.37 -11.74 9.54
CA LEU A 431 11.17 -12.78 10.20
C LEU A 431 11.50 -12.42 11.65
N ARG A 432 11.87 -11.15 11.92
CA ARG A 432 12.05 -10.65 13.29
C ARG A 432 10.76 -10.78 14.11
N ALA A 433 9.63 -10.34 13.57
CA ALA A 433 8.35 -10.41 14.26
C ALA A 433 7.92 -11.86 14.56
N ALA A 434 8.15 -12.77 13.62
CA ALA A 434 7.90 -14.20 13.80
C ALA A 434 8.78 -14.78 14.91
N ALA A 435 10.09 -14.56 14.86
CA ALA A 435 11.02 -15.04 15.87
C ALA A 435 10.66 -14.53 17.28
N ILE A 436 10.36 -13.23 17.41
CA ILE A 436 9.95 -12.64 18.70
C ILE A 436 8.65 -13.27 19.22
N SER A 437 7.64 -13.46 18.37
CA SER A 437 6.36 -14.05 18.81
C SER A 437 6.52 -15.52 19.21
N LEU A 438 7.26 -16.29 18.42
CA LEU A 438 7.50 -17.72 18.63
C LEU A 438 8.38 -17.98 19.85
N PHE A 439 9.39 -17.15 20.11
CA PHE A 439 10.25 -17.24 21.29
C PHE A 439 9.48 -17.01 22.59
N ASN A 440 8.45 -16.16 22.55
CA ASN A 440 7.56 -15.90 23.70
C ASN A 440 6.44 -16.94 23.85
N SER A 441 6.44 -18.01 23.04
CA SER A 441 5.49 -19.12 23.19
C SER A 441 5.89 -20.03 24.36
N HIS A 442 4.97 -20.94 24.73
CA HIS A 442 5.27 -22.01 25.69
C HIS A 442 5.56 -23.34 24.99
N ASP A 443 5.59 -23.35 23.65
CA ASP A 443 5.84 -24.54 22.85
C ASP A 443 7.32 -24.63 22.50
N SER A 444 7.95 -25.76 22.84
CA SER A 444 9.36 -26.01 22.53
C SER A 444 9.66 -25.97 21.03
N ALA A 445 8.71 -26.35 20.17
CA ALA A 445 8.91 -26.34 18.72
C ALA A 445 8.95 -24.91 18.16
N ASP A 446 8.07 -24.04 18.66
CA ASP A 446 8.07 -22.60 18.34
C ASP A 446 9.37 -21.94 18.81
N ILE A 447 9.83 -22.25 20.03
CA ILE A 447 11.09 -21.72 20.57
C ILE A 447 12.27 -22.15 19.70
N ALA A 448 12.36 -23.43 19.32
CA ALA A 448 13.41 -23.94 18.43
C ALA A 448 13.41 -23.24 17.06
N THR A 449 12.22 -23.06 16.48
CA THR A 449 12.08 -22.32 15.21
C THR A 449 12.56 -20.87 15.37
N ALA A 450 12.22 -20.22 16.50
CA ALA A 450 12.68 -18.87 16.79
C ALA A 450 14.20 -18.78 16.96
N THR A 451 14.83 -19.76 17.63
CA THR A 451 16.28 -19.79 17.81
C THR A 451 17.01 -19.92 16.47
N GLU A 452 16.49 -20.74 15.56
CA GLU A 452 17.00 -20.88 14.19
C GLU A 452 16.88 -19.56 13.39
N ILE A 453 15.72 -18.89 13.45
CA ILE A 453 15.52 -17.61 12.75
C ILE A 453 16.48 -16.54 13.29
N PHE A 454 16.67 -16.42 14.61
CA PHE A 454 17.59 -15.43 15.18
C PHE A 454 19.05 -15.70 14.79
N ALA A 455 19.48 -16.96 14.78
CA ALA A 455 20.83 -17.33 14.33
C ALA A 455 21.03 -16.98 12.84
N TYR A 456 20.04 -17.29 11.99
CA TYR A 456 20.06 -16.92 10.58
C TYR A 456 20.17 -15.40 10.38
N LEU A 457 19.31 -14.61 11.04
CA LEU A 457 19.32 -13.15 10.90
C LEU A 457 20.62 -12.52 11.41
N HIS A 458 21.17 -13.00 12.54
CA HIS A 458 22.42 -12.49 13.09
C HIS A 458 23.63 -12.78 12.17
N SER A 459 23.68 -13.98 11.59
CA SER A 459 24.76 -14.34 10.63
C SER A 459 24.68 -13.55 9.32
N ARG A 460 23.47 -13.13 8.93
CA ARG A 460 23.25 -12.31 7.73
C ARG A 460 23.62 -10.84 7.94
N ASP A 461 23.27 -10.28 9.08
CA ASP A 461 23.56 -8.89 9.43
C ASP A 461 23.94 -8.75 10.90
N GLY A 462 25.24 -8.69 11.18
CA GLY A 462 25.77 -8.50 12.53
C GLY A 462 25.53 -7.09 13.10
N SER A 463 25.05 -6.15 12.29
CA SER A 463 24.68 -4.80 12.75
C SER A 463 23.24 -4.72 13.26
N ASP A 464 22.41 -5.73 12.96
CA ASP A 464 21.04 -5.83 13.43
C ASP A 464 21.00 -6.11 14.93
N ARG A 465 20.74 -5.06 15.71
CA ARG A 465 20.64 -5.15 17.17
C ARG A 465 19.50 -6.06 17.63
N ILE A 466 18.39 -6.12 16.89
CA ILE A 466 17.22 -6.94 17.28
C ILE A 466 17.55 -8.42 17.09
N ALA A 467 18.10 -8.79 15.92
CA ALA A 467 18.52 -10.16 15.67
C ALA A 467 19.65 -10.59 16.62
N THR A 468 20.60 -9.71 16.88
CA THR A 468 21.70 -9.96 17.82
C THR A 468 21.19 -10.17 19.24
N ALA A 469 20.27 -9.34 19.72
CA ALA A 469 19.66 -9.52 21.04
C ALA A 469 18.86 -10.84 21.14
N GLY A 470 18.10 -11.21 20.10
CA GLY A 470 17.38 -12.48 20.05
C GLY A 470 18.31 -13.70 19.97
N PHE A 471 19.43 -13.60 19.25
CA PHE A 471 20.47 -14.62 19.20
C PHE A 471 21.10 -14.84 20.58
N VAL A 472 21.46 -13.76 21.28
CA VAL A 472 21.96 -13.83 22.65
C VAL A 472 20.90 -14.44 23.57
N ALA A 473 19.65 -13.98 23.52
CA ALA A 473 18.57 -14.48 24.37
C ALA A 473 18.29 -15.99 24.18
N SER A 474 18.38 -16.48 22.95
CA SER A 474 18.14 -17.89 22.62
C SER A 474 19.31 -18.82 22.94
N HIS A 475 20.56 -18.35 22.80
CA HIS A 475 21.75 -19.19 22.93
C HIS A 475 22.50 -18.99 24.26
N ALA A 476 22.21 -17.96 25.05
CA ALA A 476 22.93 -17.67 26.30
C ALA A 476 22.84 -18.83 27.31
N ILE A 477 21.71 -19.54 27.37
CA ILE A 477 21.53 -20.66 28.30
C ILE A 477 22.28 -21.90 27.79
N SER A 478 22.18 -22.18 26.49
CA SER A 478 22.70 -23.42 25.90
C SER A 478 24.18 -23.35 25.52
N SER A 479 24.69 -22.18 25.17
CA SER A 479 26.05 -21.99 24.64
C SER A 479 26.60 -20.58 24.93
N PRO A 480 26.96 -20.28 26.19
CA PRO A 480 27.44 -18.96 26.61
C PRO A 480 28.67 -18.44 25.82
N ALA A 481 29.56 -19.35 25.41
CA ALA A 481 30.78 -18.98 24.68
C ALA A 481 30.50 -18.41 23.28
N LEU A 482 29.37 -18.77 22.65
CA LEU A 482 29.01 -18.31 21.31
C LEU A 482 28.48 -16.87 21.30
N VAL A 483 27.99 -16.38 22.44
CA VAL A 483 27.28 -15.09 22.54
C VAL A 483 28.13 -13.97 23.13
N GLU A 484 29.33 -14.26 23.64
CA GLU A 484 30.16 -13.30 24.38
C GLU A 484 30.63 -12.12 23.52
N SER A 485 30.98 -12.35 22.26
CA SER A 485 31.34 -11.30 21.30
C SER A 485 30.13 -10.44 20.95
N SER A 486 28.99 -11.07 20.66
CA SER A 486 27.73 -10.43 20.31
C SER A 486 27.11 -9.66 21.47
N LEU A 487 27.38 -10.05 22.72
CA LEU A 487 26.93 -9.31 23.91
C LEU A 487 27.61 -7.94 24.01
N LYS A 488 28.88 -7.83 23.61
CA LYS A 488 29.64 -6.58 23.66
C LYS A 488 29.17 -5.54 22.65
N SER A 489 28.48 -5.95 21.58
CA SER A 489 27.94 -5.03 20.57
C SER A 489 26.56 -4.47 20.93
N LEU A 490 25.88 -5.02 21.94
CA LEU A 490 24.56 -4.57 22.38
C LEU A 490 24.65 -3.38 23.34
N SER A 491 23.67 -2.48 23.25
CA SER A 491 23.52 -1.37 24.19
C SER A 491 23.19 -1.89 25.60
N PRO A 492 23.86 -1.40 26.66
CA PRO A 492 23.52 -1.72 28.04
C PRO A 492 22.07 -1.35 28.38
N VAL A 493 21.43 -2.16 29.24
CA VAL A 493 20.02 -1.93 29.64
C VAL A 493 19.84 -0.55 30.28
N GLN A 494 20.81 -0.08 31.05
CA GLN A 494 20.78 1.23 31.71
C GLN A 494 20.65 2.38 30.72
N GLU A 495 21.27 2.28 29.54
CA GLU A 495 21.18 3.29 28.49
C GLU A 495 19.80 3.26 27.82
N LEU A 496 19.23 2.06 27.61
CA LEU A 496 17.90 1.90 27.02
C LEU A 496 16.78 2.46 27.90
N ILE A 497 16.95 2.44 29.23
CA ILE A 497 15.96 2.93 30.19
C ILE A 497 16.25 4.33 30.73
N ALA A 498 17.34 4.98 30.31
CA ALA A 498 17.78 6.26 30.87
C ALA A 498 16.74 7.38 30.76
N GLY A 499 15.87 7.33 29.75
CA GLY A 499 14.77 8.28 29.55
C GLY A 499 13.44 7.89 30.21
N VAL A 500 13.37 6.75 30.92
CA VAL A 500 12.12 6.26 31.52
C VAL A 500 11.97 6.82 32.93
N ASP A 501 11.03 7.76 33.10
CA ASP A 501 10.63 8.27 34.41
C ASP A 501 9.68 7.27 35.11
N VAL A 502 10.26 6.44 35.97
CA VAL A 502 9.53 5.43 36.74
C VAL A 502 8.48 6.06 37.65
N SER A 503 8.78 7.20 38.28
CA SER A 503 7.86 7.88 39.20
C SER A 503 6.64 8.43 38.47
N HIS A 504 6.82 8.96 37.26
CA HIS A 504 5.71 9.37 36.41
C HIS A 504 4.85 8.17 35.97
N LEU A 505 5.46 7.04 35.62
CA LEU A 505 4.72 5.83 35.23
C LEU A 505 3.91 5.24 36.40
N GLU A 506 4.48 5.22 37.61
CA GLU A 506 3.77 4.78 38.81
C GLU A 506 2.59 5.70 39.13
N ALA A 507 2.78 7.02 39.00
CA ALA A 507 1.72 8.01 39.18
C ALA A 507 0.61 7.90 38.12
N ALA A 508 0.96 7.54 36.88
CA ALA A 508 -0.01 7.29 35.81
C ALA A 508 -0.86 6.02 36.04
N GLY A 509 -0.37 5.08 36.85
CA GLY A 509 -1.07 3.85 37.20
C GLY A 509 -1.18 2.83 36.06
N VAL A 510 -1.66 1.63 36.38
CA VAL A 510 -1.86 0.54 35.39
C VAL A 510 -3.29 0.60 34.85
N GLN A 511 -3.46 0.85 33.55
CA GLN A 511 -4.75 0.66 32.89
C GLN A 511 -5.12 -0.82 32.91
N LEU A 512 -6.11 -1.18 33.74
CA LEU A 512 -6.73 -2.50 33.69
C LEU A 512 -7.52 -2.62 32.37
N PRO A 513 -7.43 -3.76 31.67
CA PRO A 513 -8.18 -3.96 30.43
C PRO A 513 -9.68 -3.79 30.73
N ALA A 514 -10.37 -3.00 29.91
CA ALA A 514 -11.81 -2.85 30.00
C ALA A 514 -12.46 -4.23 29.83
N SER A 515 -12.93 -4.80 30.93
CA SER A 515 -13.75 -6.02 30.89
C SER A 515 -14.93 -5.78 29.96
N THR A 516 -14.95 -6.49 28.84
CA THR A 516 -16.02 -6.49 27.83
C THR A 516 -17.37 -6.97 28.39
N ALA A 517 -17.46 -7.33 29.67
CA ALA A 517 -18.71 -7.66 30.35
C ALA A 517 -19.62 -6.44 30.64
N THR A 518 -19.11 -5.21 30.56
CA THR A 518 -19.91 -4.01 30.92
C THR A 518 -20.63 -3.33 29.75
N SER A 519 -20.34 -3.67 28.49
CA SER A 519 -21.05 -3.12 27.33
C SER A 519 -22.39 -3.81 27.03
N ALA A 520 -22.57 -5.06 27.49
CA ALA A 520 -23.82 -5.81 27.31
C ALA A 520 -25.00 -5.30 28.17
N LEU A 521 -24.75 -4.47 29.19
CA LEU A 521 -25.80 -3.92 30.06
C LEU A 521 -26.33 -2.54 29.63
N LYS A 522 -25.75 -1.91 28.60
CA LYS A 522 -26.18 -0.57 28.13
C LYS A 522 -26.96 -0.55 26.81
N GLN A 523 -27.12 -1.67 26.11
CA GLN A 523 -28.04 -1.79 24.96
C GLN A 523 -29.41 -2.33 25.39
N GLY A 524 -30.05 -1.62 26.30
CA GLY A 524 -31.40 -1.95 26.78
C GLY A 524 -32.29 -0.74 27.06
N GLN A 525 -31.89 0.47 26.67
CA GLN A 525 -32.71 1.66 26.84
C GLN A 525 -33.02 2.30 25.49
N LYS A 526 -34.17 1.91 24.94
CA LYS A 526 -34.88 2.69 23.91
C LYS A 526 -35.03 4.13 24.39
N ARG A 527 -34.62 5.05 23.52
CA ARG A 527 -34.93 6.48 23.52
C ARG A 527 -36.35 6.76 24.04
N ARG A 528 -36.44 7.46 25.17
CA ARG A 528 -37.58 8.33 25.48
C ARG A 528 -37.06 9.76 25.48
N SER A 529 -37.83 10.61 24.82
CA SER A 529 -37.61 12.04 24.64
C SER A 529 -37.50 12.79 25.97
N SER A 530 -36.81 13.91 25.88
CA SER A 530 -36.48 14.88 26.92
C SER A 530 -37.65 15.27 27.83
N GLU A 531 -37.52 15.02 29.13
CA GLU A 531 -38.35 15.64 30.16
C GLU A 531 -37.50 16.09 31.36
N ALA A 532 -37.58 17.40 31.61
CA ALA A 532 -37.33 18.18 32.81
C ALA A 532 -36.61 17.53 34.02
N LEU A 533 -35.54 18.22 34.45
CA LEU A 533 -34.85 18.10 35.74
C LEU A 533 -35.83 17.93 36.92
N LYS A 534 -35.97 16.71 37.45
CA LYS A 534 -36.65 16.47 38.72
C LYS A 534 -35.70 16.75 39.89
N LYS A 535 -35.99 17.83 40.62
CA LYS A 535 -35.38 18.17 41.92
C LYS A 535 -35.60 17.04 42.93
N ASN A 536 -34.52 16.66 43.64
CA ASN A 536 -34.56 15.74 44.78
C ASN A 536 -35.53 16.25 45.86
N LYS A 537 -36.61 15.51 46.11
CA LYS A 537 -37.48 15.76 47.28
C LYS A 537 -36.77 15.25 48.53
N ARG A 538 -36.43 16.17 49.44
CA ARG A 538 -36.02 15.86 50.82
C ARG A 538 -37.10 15.01 51.49
N ILE A 539 -36.69 13.87 52.03
CA ILE A 539 -37.52 12.99 52.85
C ILE A 539 -37.91 13.77 54.12
N ARG A 540 -39.21 14.05 54.30
CA ARG A 540 -39.75 14.60 55.56
C ARG A 540 -39.86 13.46 56.57
N LYS A 541 -39.25 13.63 57.76
CA LYS A 541 -39.51 12.76 58.92
C LYS A 541 -40.99 12.89 59.34
N PRO A 542 -41.68 11.81 59.75
CA PRO A 542 -43.03 11.91 60.29
C PRO A 542 -43.03 12.77 61.57
N LYS A 543 -43.96 13.72 61.66
CA LYS A 543 -44.26 14.42 62.92
C LYS A 543 -45.13 13.50 63.76
N ASN A 544 -44.76 13.35 65.03
CA ASN A 544 -45.41 12.53 66.08
C ASN A 544 -45.14 11.03 65.96
N MET A 545 -43.95 10.61 66.38
CA MET A 545 -43.64 9.21 66.69
C MET A 545 -43.55 9.11 68.22
N ASP A 546 -44.47 8.37 68.84
CA ASP A 546 -44.48 8.13 70.28
C ASP A 546 -43.24 7.28 70.65
N PRO A 547 -42.35 7.73 71.56
CA PRO A 547 -41.10 7.03 71.86
C PRO A 547 -41.24 5.59 72.37
N ASN A 548 -42.44 5.16 72.78
CA ASN A 548 -42.71 3.83 73.32
C ASN A 548 -43.34 2.85 72.32
N GLU A 549 -43.56 3.22 71.06
CA GLU A 549 -44.12 2.31 70.06
C GLU A 549 -43.02 1.41 69.47
N LYS A 550 -43.06 0.10 69.78
CA LYS A 550 -42.10 -0.88 69.23
C LYS A 550 -42.26 -0.97 67.72
N VAL A 551 -41.24 -0.50 66.99
CA VAL A 551 -41.17 -0.63 65.53
C VAL A 551 -41.13 -2.12 65.15
N ASP A 552 -41.98 -2.51 64.21
CA ASP A 552 -42.07 -3.89 63.68
C ASP A 552 -40.67 -4.44 63.31
N PRO A 553 -40.20 -5.53 63.97
CA PRO A 553 -38.90 -6.14 63.70
C PRO A 553 -38.74 -6.65 62.26
N GLU A 554 -39.84 -6.92 61.55
CA GLU A 554 -39.85 -7.44 60.18
C GLU A 554 -39.93 -6.32 59.12
N ARG A 555 -39.79 -5.05 59.53
CA ARG A 555 -39.88 -3.90 58.61
C ARG A 555 -38.76 -3.86 57.57
N TRP A 556 -37.61 -4.48 57.84
CA TRP A 556 -36.49 -4.59 56.90
C TRP A 556 -36.71 -5.69 55.86
N LEU A 557 -37.62 -6.65 56.11
CA LEU A 557 -37.95 -7.70 55.17
C LEU A 557 -38.83 -7.15 54.03
N PRO A 558 -38.68 -7.66 52.79
CA PRO A 558 -39.62 -7.42 51.72
C PRO A 558 -41.05 -7.72 52.20
N LEU A 559 -42.03 -6.89 51.81
CA LEU A 559 -43.42 -6.98 52.31
C LEU A 559 -44.05 -8.37 52.17
N ARG A 560 -43.54 -9.21 51.25
CA ARG A 560 -44.00 -10.58 50.99
C ARG A 560 -43.49 -11.62 51.98
N ASP A 561 -42.41 -11.31 52.68
CA ASP A 561 -41.73 -12.20 53.64
C ASP A 561 -42.01 -11.78 55.08
N ARG A 562 -42.87 -10.77 55.28
CA ARG A 562 -43.37 -10.37 56.59
C ARG A 562 -44.50 -11.28 57.01
N SER A 563 -44.56 -11.62 58.29
CA SER A 563 -45.66 -12.34 58.95
C SER A 563 -47.03 -11.67 58.74
N SER A 564 -47.07 -10.35 58.53
CA SER A 564 -48.28 -9.58 58.21
C SER A 564 -48.74 -9.69 56.75
N TYR A 565 -48.00 -10.38 55.88
CA TYR A 565 -48.34 -10.49 54.46
C TYR A 565 -49.55 -11.39 54.22
N ARG A 566 -50.59 -10.84 53.59
CA ARG A 566 -51.74 -11.60 53.10
C ARG A 566 -51.81 -11.54 51.57
N PRO A 567 -51.57 -12.66 50.85
CA PRO A 567 -51.69 -12.68 49.39
C PRO A 567 -53.14 -12.41 48.96
N LYS A 568 -53.32 -11.36 48.15
CA LYS A 568 -54.63 -10.98 47.60
C LYS A 568 -54.89 -11.66 46.25
N GLY A 569 -56.12 -12.16 46.07
CA GLY A 569 -56.61 -12.75 44.82
C GLY A 569 -56.31 -14.26 44.65
N LYS A 570 -57.12 -14.94 43.82
CA LYS A 570 -57.01 -16.40 43.54
C LYS A 570 -55.62 -16.83 43.08
N LYS A 571 -55.01 -16.08 42.16
CA LYS A 571 -53.64 -16.34 41.65
C LYS A 571 -52.54 -16.13 42.70
N GLY A 572 -52.77 -15.23 43.66
CA GLY A 572 -51.84 -14.96 44.76
C GLY A 572 -51.85 -16.06 45.82
N LYS A 573 -53.03 -16.62 46.12
CA LYS A 573 -53.17 -17.78 47.01
C LYS A 573 -52.59 -19.06 46.41
N GLN A 574 -52.77 -19.29 45.10
CA GLN A 574 -52.26 -20.48 44.42
C GLN A 574 -50.72 -20.50 44.38
N ARG A 575 -50.07 -19.38 44.07
CA ARG A 575 -48.60 -19.26 44.12
C ARG A 575 -48.00 -19.37 45.52
N ALA A 576 -48.78 -19.13 46.57
CA ALA A 576 -48.35 -19.34 47.94
C ALA A 576 -48.45 -20.83 48.33
N ALA A 577 -49.48 -21.54 47.84
CA ALA A 577 -49.64 -22.98 48.03
C ALA A 577 -48.62 -23.82 47.23
N ASP A 578 -48.25 -23.37 46.02
CA ASP A 578 -47.24 -24.07 45.20
C ASP A 578 -45.80 -23.95 45.75
N ARG A 579 -45.60 -23.20 46.85
CA ARG A 579 -44.30 -22.96 47.48
C ARG A 579 -44.11 -23.67 48.82
N THR A 580 -45.14 -24.31 49.36
CA THR A 580 -44.99 -25.19 50.52
C THR A 580 -44.51 -26.55 50.04
N GLN A 581 -43.23 -26.87 50.28
CA GLN A 581 -42.71 -28.23 50.16
C GLN A 581 -43.48 -29.15 51.12
N GLY A 582 -44.44 -29.89 50.57
CA GLY A 582 -45.34 -30.75 51.32
C GLY A 582 -46.64 -30.98 50.55
N GLY A 583 -46.52 -31.42 49.30
CA GLY A 583 -47.66 -31.84 48.48
C GLY A 583 -48.16 -33.21 48.93
N VAL A 584 -49.46 -33.31 49.16
CA VAL A 584 -50.17 -34.57 49.43
C VAL A 584 -49.93 -35.54 48.26
N VAL A 585 -49.37 -36.70 48.59
CA VAL A 585 -49.15 -37.83 47.66
C VAL A 585 -50.50 -38.44 47.30
N ASN A 586 -50.73 -38.66 46.00
CA ASN A 586 -51.81 -39.51 45.51
C ASN A 586 -51.16 -40.64 44.69
N ASP A 587 -51.13 -41.84 45.27
CA ASP A 587 -50.52 -43.03 44.68
C ASP A 587 -51.42 -43.65 43.61
N LYS A 588 -50.94 -43.79 42.37
CA LYS A 588 -51.18 -44.95 41.49
C LYS A 588 -50.07 -45.09 40.41
N ALA A 589 -49.22 -46.09 40.62
CA ALA A 589 -48.62 -47.07 39.69
C ALA A 589 -48.04 -46.62 38.33
N ASP A 590 -46.69 -46.59 38.28
CA ASP A 590 -45.75 -47.43 37.49
C ASP A 590 -46.16 -47.97 36.10
N ASP A 591 -45.38 -47.64 35.05
CA ASP A 591 -44.33 -48.54 34.51
C ASP A 591 -43.68 -48.02 33.20
N GLY A 592 -42.37 -48.24 33.06
CA GLY A 592 -41.76 -48.66 31.78
C GLY A 592 -41.07 -47.65 30.85
N HIS A 593 -39.73 -47.68 30.87
CA HIS A 593 -38.77 -47.03 29.95
C HIS A 593 -38.82 -47.47 28.47
N GLY A 594 -38.34 -46.62 27.55
CA GLY A 594 -37.68 -47.05 26.30
C GLY A 594 -37.92 -46.18 25.05
N SER A 595 -36.89 -45.47 24.58
CA SER A 595 -36.71 -44.98 23.20
C SER A 595 -35.42 -45.63 22.65
N PRO A 596 -35.09 -45.70 21.33
CA PRO A 596 -35.56 -44.81 20.23
C PRO A 596 -35.71 -45.40 18.79
N THR A 597 -36.53 -44.71 17.96
CA THR A 597 -36.42 -44.48 16.47
C THR A 597 -36.44 -45.66 15.48
N PRO A 598 -36.58 -45.43 14.14
CA PRO A 598 -37.59 -44.68 13.36
C PRO A 598 -38.16 -45.57 12.23
N VAL A 599 -39.04 -45.06 11.33
CA VAL A 599 -39.09 -45.35 9.86
C VAL A 599 -40.47 -45.02 9.22
N LYS A 600 -40.42 -44.08 8.26
CA LYS A 600 -41.10 -43.92 6.95
C LYS A 600 -42.61 -44.17 6.78
N ASN A 601 -43.30 -43.19 6.18
CA ASN A 601 -43.82 -43.20 4.79
C ASN A 601 -44.49 -41.84 4.50
N ALA A 602 -44.00 -41.02 3.55
CA ALA A 602 -44.23 -41.06 2.10
C ALA A 602 -45.44 -40.19 1.66
N SER A 603 -45.09 -39.02 1.09
CA SER A 603 -45.61 -38.35 -0.12
C SER A 603 -47.04 -38.65 -0.61
N GLN A 604 -47.87 -37.60 -0.81
CA GLN A 604 -48.20 -37.09 -2.16
C GLN A 604 -49.08 -35.83 -2.17
N VAL A 605 -49.02 -35.17 -3.31
CA VAL A 605 -49.48 -33.83 -3.70
C VAL A 605 -50.92 -33.87 -4.25
N ILE A 606 -51.54 -32.70 -4.32
CA ILE A 606 -52.53 -32.18 -5.31
C ILE A 606 -53.87 -31.77 -4.68
N GLY A 607 -54.32 -30.55 -4.96
CA GLY A 607 -55.75 -30.27 -5.12
C GLY A 607 -56.26 -28.89 -4.66
N SER A 608 -56.33 -27.97 -5.60
CA SER A 608 -57.01 -26.66 -5.53
C SER A 608 -58.54 -26.76 -5.30
N MET A 609 -59.10 -25.82 -4.53
CA MET A 609 -60.38 -25.09 -4.68
C MET A 609 -60.83 -24.64 -3.27
N GLY A 610 -61.08 -23.37 -2.95
CA GLY A 610 -61.98 -22.43 -3.62
C GLY A 610 -63.14 -22.14 -2.66
N GLY A 611 -63.26 -20.91 -2.12
CA GLY A 611 -64.35 -20.59 -1.19
C GLY A 611 -64.27 -19.21 -0.54
N ALA A 612 -64.58 -18.17 -1.30
CA ALA A 612 -64.79 -16.81 -0.82
C ALA A 612 -66.20 -16.61 -0.23
N ARG A 613 -66.34 -15.75 0.80
CA ARG A 613 -67.47 -14.84 1.16
C ARG A 613 -67.45 -14.56 2.66
N LYS A 614 -67.82 -13.39 3.20
CA LYS A 614 -68.08 -12.04 2.71
C LYS A 614 -68.15 -11.12 3.95
N LYS A 615 -67.73 -9.86 3.77
CA LYS A 615 -67.92 -8.70 4.65
C LYS A 615 -69.41 -8.42 4.99
N LYS A 616 -69.62 -7.81 6.18
CA LYS A 616 -70.40 -6.58 6.52
C LYS A 616 -71.10 -6.77 7.87
N GLY A 617 -71.17 -5.82 8.79
CA GLY A 617 -70.82 -4.40 8.79
C GLY A 617 -71.78 -3.59 9.69
N LYS A 618 -71.40 -2.33 9.95
CA LYS A 618 -72.12 -1.22 10.63
C LYS A 618 -72.06 -1.22 12.17
N GLY A 619 -71.77 -0.11 12.85
CA GLY A 619 -71.51 1.28 12.43
C GLY A 619 -72.08 2.30 13.43
N LYS A 620 -71.45 3.48 13.49
CA LYS A 620 -71.86 4.76 14.13
C LYS A 620 -71.88 4.75 15.67
N LYS A 621 -71.42 5.79 16.38
CA LYS A 621 -71.29 7.22 16.07
C LYS A 621 -69.86 7.72 16.14
#